data_AF-A0AAJ0C152-F1
#
_entry.id   AF-A0AAJ0C152-F1
#
_cell.length_a   1.000
_cell.length_b   1.000
_cell.length_c   1.000
_cell.angle_alpha   90.00
_cell.angle_beta   90.00
_cell.angle_gamma   90.00
#
_symmetry.space_group_name_H-M   'P 1'
#
loop_
_entity.id
_entity.type
_entity.pdbx_description
1 polymer ?
#
loop_
_entity_poly.entity_id
_entity_poly.type
_entity_poly.pdbx_seq_one_letter_code
_entity_poly.pdbx_strand_id
1 'polypeptide(L)'
;MASAQGRQVRISKIASRYLVFDVQDVVYLRRHHDICAVFVGTMPQNPTQNIFMGLPVELLPEEASVLVNKKVAYIVDDPVAHLAELGAMDETSRKSYLQSLRTQRRNAQKAIDEEKATRMAEARARRQKNQPSRNTSEPTPARPEEEASLFDTAVVRSPLPVSGTPSASQTMQIAPGITPATSKEFASGKTHMAEPDVPKPCPLYAHLNSRGYFMTPGLRFGGNYSVYPGDPFRYHAHFLASSYGWDQEITLLDLVGSGRLGTAVKKGFLLGGQKPEEGTAADTDAHATGDWAGGDVRVFCIEWAGM
;
A
#
# COMPACT_ATOMS: atom_id res chain seq x y z
N MET A 1 13.95 16.55 -28.92
CA MET A 1 14.01 15.97 -27.56
C MET A 1 13.10 16.80 -26.66
N ALA A 2 11.84 16.41 -26.52
CA ALA A 2 10.89 17.11 -25.66
C ALA A 2 11.28 16.87 -24.19
N SER A 3 11.44 17.96 -23.43
CA SER A 3 11.68 17.95 -21.99
C SER A 3 10.62 17.07 -21.31
N ALA A 4 11.06 15.98 -20.67
CA ALA A 4 10.20 15.16 -19.83
C ALA A 4 9.86 15.96 -18.58
N GLN A 5 8.72 16.67 -18.59
CA GLN A 5 8.08 17.12 -17.37
C GLN A 5 7.85 15.89 -16.50
N GLY A 6 8.64 15.74 -15.43
CA GLY A 6 8.66 14.56 -14.58
C GLY A 6 7.26 14.26 -14.04
N ARG A 7 6.83 12.99 -14.12
CA ARG A 7 5.57 12.54 -13.54
C ARG A 7 5.60 12.85 -12.03
N GLN A 8 4.71 13.72 -11.57
CA GLN A 8 4.54 14.00 -10.15
C GLN A 8 3.36 13.23 -9.55
N VAL A 9 3.62 12.52 -8.45
CA VAL A 9 2.61 11.75 -7.72
C VAL A 9 1.88 12.65 -6.72
N ARG A 10 0.55 12.57 -6.71
CA ARG A 10 -0.28 13.25 -5.70
C ARG A 10 -0.37 12.37 -4.46
N ILE A 11 0.05 12.90 -3.32
CA ILE A 11 -0.13 12.29 -2.00
C ILE A 11 -1.30 12.98 -1.30
N SER A 12 -2.38 12.25 -1.02
CA SER A 12 -3.55 12.76 -0.31
C SER A 12 -3.33 12.69 1.20
N LYS A 13 -3.22 13.85 1.86
CA LYS A 13 -3.17 13.97 3.32
C LYS A 13 -4.60 13.94 3.86
N ILE A 14 -4.93 12.89 4.62
CA ILE A 14 -6.25 12.69 5.23
C ILE A 14 -6.04 12.30 6.70
N ALA A 15 -6.54 13.10 7.63
CA ALA A 15 -6.41 12.85 9.07
C ALA A 15 -4.97 12.52 9.50
N SER A 16 -4.00 13.33 9.05
CA SER A 16 -2.55 13.16 9.29
C SER A 16 -1.91 11.90 8.68
N ARG A 17 -2.61 11.19 7.79
CA ARG A 17 -2.08 10.05 7.04
C ARG A 17 -1.80 10.45 5.60
N TYR A 18 -0.75 9.87 5.02
CA TYR A 18 -0.31 10.15 3.65
C TYR A 18 -0.72 9.00 2.75
N LEU A 19 -1.73 9.19 1.91
CA LEU A 19 -2.35 8.12 1.13
C LEU A 19 -2.10 8.29 -0.37
N VAL A 20 -1.85 7.18 -1.05
CA VAL A 20 -1.78 7.10 -2.52
C VAL A 20 -2.81 6.08 -3.00
N PHE A 21 -3.74 6.56 -3.83
CA PHE A 21 -4.88 5.78 -4.30
C PHE A 21 -4.69 5.18 -5.70
N ASP A 22 -3.82 5.78 -6.52
CA ASP A 22 -3.63 5.35 -7.91
C ASP A 22 -2.60 4.22 -8.03
N VAL A 23 -2.99 3.13 -8.69
CA VAL A 23 -2.14 1.94 -8.84
C VAL A 23 -0.87 2.22 -9.63
N GLN A 24 -0.93 3.09 -10.65
CA GLN A 24 0.22 3.41 -11.50
C GLN A 24 1.22 4.27 -10.72
N ASP A 25 0.74 5.17 -9.87
CA ASP A 25 1.58 5.94 -8.96
C ASP A 25 2.27 5.04 -7.94
N VAL A 26 1.55 4.10 -7.31
CA VAL A 26 2.16 3.13 -6.38
C VAL A 26 3.23 2.28 -7.06
N VAL A 27 2.96 1.77 -8.27
CA VAL A 27 3.94 1.00 -9.05
C VAL A 27 5.15 1.86 -9.43
N TYR A 28 4.93 3.12 -9.81
CA TYR A 28 5.99 4.05 -10.16
C TYR A 28 6.91 4.33 -8.96
N LEU A 29 6.33 4.65 -7.79
CA LEU A 29 7.06 4.91 -6.56
C LEU A 29 7.90 3.71 -6.12
N ARG A 30 7.33 2.50 -6.15
CA ARG A 30 8.07 1.29 -5.77
C ARG A 30 9.25 0.98 -6.71
N ARG A 31 9.05 1.15 -8.02
CA ARG A 31 10.05 0.76 -9.04
C ARG A 31 11.18 1.77 -9.23
N HIS A 32 10.92 3.06 -9.02
CA HIS A 32 11.88 4.12 -9.34
C HIS A 32 12.40 4.85 -8.10
N HIS A 33 11.76 4.67 -6.95
CA HIS A 33 12.10 5.40 -5.72
C HIS A 33 12.20 4.49 -4.48
N ASP A 34 12.13 3.17 -4.66
CA ASP A 34 12.30 2.14 -3.63
C ASP A 34 11.33 2.29 -2.43
N ILE A 35 10.14 2.84 -2.71
CA ILE A 35 9.09 3.06 -1.70
C ILE A 35 8.25 1.79 -1.56
N CYS A 36 8.24 1.22 -0.35
CA CYS A 36 7.44 0.02 -0.08
C CYS A 36 6.00 0.37 0.26
N ALA A 37 5.79 1.41 1.09
CA ALA A 37 4.49 1.76 1.67
C ALA A 37 3.78 0.58 2.37
N VAL A 38 2.57 0.81 2.88
CA VAL A 38 1.71 -0.23 3.48
C VAL A 38 0.33 -0.18 2.84
N PHE A 39 -0.17 -1.32 2.33
CA PHE A 39 -1.56 -1.41 1.87
C PHE A 39 -2.52 -1.35 3.05
N VAL A 40 -3.53 -0.48 2.98
CA VAL A 40 -4.50 -0.26 4.08
C VAL A 40 -5.96 -0.32 3.65
N GLY A 41 -6.25 -0.41 2.35
CA GLY A 41 -7.62 -0.50 1.87
C GLY A 41 -8.16 -1.92 1.88
N THR A 42 -9.48 -2.07 2.07
CA THR A 42 -10.15 -3.36 2.01
C THR A 42 -10.31 -3.83 0.57
N MET A 43 -10.28 -5.15 0.36
CA MET A 43 -10.50 -5.73 -0.97
C MET A 43 -12.00 -5.67 -1.33
N PRO A 44 -12.40 -5.01 -2.44
CA PRO A 44 -13.81 -4.85 -2.79
C PRO A 44 -14.59 -6.17 -2.96
N GLN A 45 -13.90 -7.24 -3.38
CA GLN A 45 -14.50 -8.56 -3.58
C GLN A 45 -14.82 -9.26 -2.24
N ASN A 46 -13.98 -9.04 -1.22
CA ASN A 46 -14.05 -9.73 0.08
C ASN A 46 -13.89 -8.70 1.23
N PRO A 47 -14.88 -7.84 1.48
CA PRO A 47 -14.75 -6.70 2.39
C PRO A 47 -14.63 -7.08 3.88
N THR A 48 -15.04 -8.28 4.27
CA THR A 48 -14.96 -8.78 5.65
C THR A 48 -13.61 -9.39 5.99
N GLN A 49 -12.72 -9.54 5.02
CA GLN A 49 -11.43 -10.17 5.18
C GLN A 49 -10.35 -9.11 5.44
N ASN A 50 -9.59 -9.32 6.52
CA ASN A 50 -8.56 -8.36 6.97
C ASN A 50 -7.11 -8.86 6.82
N ILE A 51 -6.88 -9.96 6.10
CA ILE A 51 -5.54 -10.56 5.95
C ILE A 51 -4.79 -9.94 4.76
N PHE A 52 -5.50 -9.49 3.72
CA PHE A 52 -4.96 -8.94 2.49
C PHE A 52 -5.58 -7.57 2.27
N MET A 53 -4.73 -6.55 2.33
CA MET A 53 -5.12 -5.19 2.06
C MET A 53 -4.73 -4.81 0.62
N GLY A 54 -5.56 -3.99 0.01
CA GLY A 54 -5.33 -3.36 -1.28
C GLY A 54 -5.18 -1.84 -1.14
N LEU A 55 -5.46 -1.14 -2.24
CA LEU A 55 -5.38 0.32 -2.29
C LEU A 55 -6.45 0.97 -1.39
N PRO A 56 -6.14 2.12 -0.76
CA PRO A 56 -4.90 2.89 -0.92
C PRO A 56 -3.70 2.28 -0.20
N VAL A 57 -2.50 2.71 -0.60
CA VAL A 57 -1.31 2.56 0.25
C VAL A 57 -1.17 3.77 1.15
N GLU A 58 -0.71 3.53 2.36
CA GLU A 58 -0.25 4.53 3.31
C GLU A 58 1.26 4.63 3.27
N LEU A 59 1.75 5.85 3.06
CA LEU A 59 3.15 6.21 3.15
C LEU A 59 3.48 6.55 4.60
N LEU A 60 4.66 6.14 5.03
CA LEU A 60 5.29 6.70 6.22
C LEU A 60 5.53 8.21 6.03
N PRO A 61 5.52 9.02 7.11
CA PRO A 61 5.89 10.44 7.04
C PRO A 61 7.24 10.66 6.35
N GLU A 62 8.21 9.79 6.60
CA GLU A 62 9.54 9.82 6.03
C GLU A 62 9.56 9.52 4.52
N GLU A 63 8.73 8.55 4.08
CA GLU A 63 8.51 8.24 2.67
C GLU A 63 7.94 9.47 1.95
N ALA A 64 6.89 10.07 2.51
CA ALA A 64 6.26 11.26 1.95
C ALA A 64 7.24 12.43 1.88
N SER A 65 8.02 12.66 2.95
CA SER A 65 9.02 13.73 3.00
C SER A 65 10.09 13.54 1.92
N VAL A 66 10.68 12.35 1.80
CA VAL A 66 11.70 12.04 0.77
C VAL A 66 11.17 12.26 -0.64
N LEU A 67 9.93 11.85 -0.92
CA LEU A 67 9.33 12.02 -2.25
C LEU A 67 9.08 13.49 -2.61
N VAL A 68 8.65 14.30 -1.65
CA VAL A 68 8.49 15.75 -1.83
C VAL A 68 9.83 16.43 -2.06
N ASN A 69 10.84 16.09 -1.24
CA ASN A 69 12.19 16.65 -1.35
C ASN A 69 12.84 16.32 -2.71
N LYS A 70 12.63 15.10 -3.23
CA LYS A 70 13.07 14.69 -4.57
C LYS A 70 12.26 15.33 -5.71
N LYS A 71 11.25 16.14 -5.41
CA LYS A 71 10.31 16.75 -6.39
C LYS A 71 9.53 15.72 -7.23
N VAL A 72 9.41 14.49 -6.70
CA VAL A 72 8.71 13.35 -7.33
C VAL A 72 7.23 13.35 -6.96
N ALA A 73 6.90 13.86 -5.77
CA ALA A 73 5.53 13.93 -5.31
C ALA A 73 5.23 15.29 -4.68
N TYR A 74 3.94 15.57 -4.51
CA TYR A 74 3.45 16.72 -3.75
C TYR A 74 2.31 16.25 -2.83
N ILE A 75 2.18 16.92 -1.69
CA ILE A 75 1.16 16.61 -0.69
C ILE A 75 -0.01 17.58 -0.86
N VAL A 76 -1.23 17.06 -0.79
CA VAL A 76 -2.48 17.82 -0.85
C VAL A 76 -3.32 17.47 0.36
N ASP A 77 -3.81 18.47 1.10
CA ASP A 77 -4.89 18.27 2.07
C ASP A 77 -6.17 17.92 1.29
N ASP A 78 -6.48 16.62 1.22
CA ASP A 78 -7.47 16.11 0.27
C ASP A 78 -8.89 16.58 0.57
N PRO A 79 -9.37 16.54 1.83
CA PRO A 79 -10.71 17.04 2.16
C PRO A 79 -10.86 18.53 1.86
N VAL A 80 -9.87 19.36 2.21
CA VAL A 80 -9.93 20.81 1.98
C VAL A 80 -9.90 21.12 0.48
N ALA A 81 -8.96 20.52 -0.25
CA ALA A 81 -8.83 20.73 -1.69
C ALA A 81 -10.08 20.24 -2.45
N HIS A 82 -10.59 19.06 -2.09
CA HIS A 82 -11.78 18.48 -2.72
C HIS A 82 -13.02 19.37 -2.51
N LEU A 83 -13.26 19.83 -1.28
CA LEU A 83 -14.42 20.70 -0.98
C LEU A 83 -14.29 22.07 -1.62
N ALA A 84 -13.09 22.67 -1.62
CA ALA A 84 -12.85 23.95 -2.26
C ALA A 84 -13.13 23.90 -3.77
N GLU A 85 -12.65 22.86 -4.43
CA GLU A 85 -12.86 22.70 -5.86
C GLU A 85 -14.32 22.32 -6.20
N LEU A 86 -15.01 21.58 -5.32
CA LEU A 86 -16.46 21.32 -5.43
C LEU A 86 -17.31 22.58 -5.31
N GLY A 87 -16.90 23.52 -4.48
CA GLY A 87 -17.52 24.84 -4.39
C GLY A 87 -17.23 25.73 -5.60
N ALA A 88 -16.02 25.63 -6.18
CA ALA A 88 -15.57 26.50 -7.27
C ALA A 88 -16.00 26.04 -8.67
N MET A 89 -16.51 24.82 -8.83
CA MET A 89 -16.82 24.27 -10.15
C MET A 89 -18.03 24.92 -10.84
N ASP A 90 -17.81 25.35 -12.08
CA ASP A 90 -18.86 25.79 -13.00
C ASP A 90 -19.89 24.68 -13.26
N GLU A 91 -21.15 25.05 -13.53
CA GLU A 91 -22.22 24.09 -13.81
C GLU A 91 -21.92 23.18 -15.01
N THR A 92 -21.25 23.69 -16.04
CA THR A 92 -20.88 22.94 -17.25
C THR A 92 -19.85 21.85 -16.91
N SER A 93 -18.77 22.23 -16.22
CA SER A 93 -17.72 21.33 -15.75
C SER A 93 -18.27 20.27 -14.80
N ARG A 94 -19.18 20.66 -13.91
CA ARG A 94 -19.88 19.74 -13.01
C ARG A 94 -20.75 18.74 -13.78
N LYS A 95 -21.49 19.19 -14.81
CA LYS A 95 -22.29 18.30 -15.67
C LYS A 95 -21.43 17.30 -16.44
N SER A 96 -20.30 17.75 -17.01
CA SER A 96 -19.37 16.85 -17.72
C SER A 96 -18.74 15.82 -16.78
N TYR A 97 -18.37 16.22 -15.57
CA TYR A 97 -17.85 15.31 -14.55
C TYR A 97 -18.90 14.26 -14.13
N LEU A 98 -20.14 14.67 -13.85
CA LEU A 98 -21.21 13.72 -13.56
C LEU A 98 -21.48 12.76 -14.73
N GLN A 99 -21.33 13.23 -15.97
CA GLN A 99 -21.45 12.39 -17.16
C GLN A 99 -20.28 11.40 -17.31
N SER A 100 -19.05 11.79 -16.97
CA SER A 100 -17.90 10.87 -16.96
C SER A 100 -18.12 9.76 -15.93
N LEU A 101 -18.56 10.09 -14.72
CA LEU A 101 -18.89 9.11 -13.67
C LEU A 101 -20.00 8.14 -14.10
N ARG A 102 -21.05 8.65 -14.74
CA ARG A 102 -22.14 7.80 -15.28
C ARG A 102 -21.63 6.84 -16.36
N THR A 103 -20.73 7.32 -17.21
CA THR A 103 -20.11 6.51 -18.27
C THR A 103 -19.21 5.44 -17.67
N GLN A 104 -18.35 5.80 -16.71
CA GLN A 104 -17.48 4.87 -16.00
C GLN A 104 -18.30 3.78 -15.29
N ARG A 105 -19.38 4.17 -14.59
CA ARG A 105 -20.33 3.23 -13.96
C ARG A 105 -20.90 2.23 -14.96
N ARG A 106 -21.36 2.72 -16.13
CA ARG A 106 -21.90 1.87 -17.19
C ARG A 106 -20.84 0.90 -17.72
N ASN A 107 -19.62 1.36 -17.93
CA ASN A 107 -18.53 0.52 -18.44
C ASN A 107 -18.13 -0.57 -17.45
N ALA A 108 -18.03 -0.26 -16.16
CA ALA A 108 -17.73 -1.29 -15.15
C ALA A 108 -18.87 -2.29 -14.99
N GLN A 109 -20.14 -1.84 -15.07
CA GLN A 109 -21.28 -2.75 -15.03
C GLN A 109 -21.23 -3.75 -16.20
N LYS A 110 -20.94 -3.27 -17.42
CA LYS A 110 -20.74 -4.14 -18.58
C LYS A 110 -19.62 -5.15 -18.36
N ALA A 111 -18.47 -4.71 -17.85
CA ALA A 111 -17.36 -5.61 -17.56
C ALA A 111 -17.72 -6.70 -16.52
N ILE A 112 -18.47 -6.33 -15.47
CA ILE A 112 -18.96 -7.27 -14.46
C ILE A 112 -19.95 -8.26 -15.09
N ASP A 113 -20.87 -7.79 -15.93
CA ASP A 113 -21.86 -8.63 -16.59
C ASP A 113 -21.21 -9.59 -17.60
N GLU A 114 -20.20 -9.12 -18.33
CA GLU A 114 -19.35 -9.92 -19.22
C GLU A 114 -18.61 -11.01 -18.43
N GLU A 115 -17.96 -10.67 -17.31
CA GLU A 115 -17.26 -11.65 -16.46
C GLU A 115 -18.22 -12.68 -15.85
N LYS A 116 -19.42 -12.26 -15.43
CA LYS A 116 -20.44 -13.21 -14.97
C LYS A 116 -20.90 -14.13 -16.10
N ALA A 117 -21.11 -13.59 -17.30
CA ALA A 117 -21.51 -14.37 -18.46
C ALA A 117 -20.44 -15.40 -18.85
N THR A 118 -19.16 -15.05 -18.84
CA THR A 118 -18.07 -15.99 -19.10
C THR A 118 -18.00 -17.07 -18.04
N ARG A 119 -18.05 -16.73 -16.75
CA ARG A 119 -18.09 -17.72 -15.65
C ARG A 119 -19.28 -18.66 -15.74
N MET A 120 -20.47 -18.15 -16.09
CA MET A 120 -21.67 -18.98 -16.29
C MET A 120 -21.53 -19.91 -17.51
N ALA A 121 -20.94 -19.44 -18.61
CA ALA A 121 -20.68 -20.24 -19.80
C ALA A 121 -19.67 -21.36 -19.51
N GLU A 122 -18.58 -21.06 -18.81
CA GLU A 122 -17.58 -22.03 -18.38
C GLU A 122 -18.18 -23.10 -17.44
N ALA A 123 -18.99 -22.69 -16.47
CA ALA A 123 -19.68 -23.61 -15.58
C ALA A 123 -20.66 -24.52 -16.34
N ARG A 124 -21.39 -23.98 -17.33
CA ARG A 124 -22.28 -24.76 -18.21
C ARG A 124 -21.51 -25.75 -19.08
N ALA A 125 -20.38 -25.34 -19.65
CA ALA A 125 -19.52 -26.20 -20.46
C ALA A 125 -18.91 -27.35 -19.61
N ARG A 126 -18.47 -27.07 -18.38
CA ARG A 126 -18.00 -28.10 -17.44
C ARG A 126 -19.11 -29.09 -17.07
N ARG A 127 -20.34 -28.63 -16.85
CA ARG A 127 -21.50 -29.50 -16.59
C ARG A 127 -21.87 -30.39 -17.78
N GLN A 128 -21.73 -29.90 -19.01
CA GLN A 128 -22.00 -30.70 -20.22
C GLN A 128 -20.91 -31.75 -20.48
N LYS A 129 -19.63 -31.45 -20.19
CA LYS A 129 -18.54 -32.45 -20.27
C LYS A 129 -18.63 -33.56 -19.22
N ASN A 130 -19.18 -33.25 -18.04
CA ASN A 130 -19.32 -34.21 -16.94
C ASN A 130 -20.67 -34.94 -16.91
N GLN A 131 -21.50 -34.86 -17.96
CA GLN A 131 -22.69 -35.71 -18.07
C GLN A 131 -22.26 -37.15 -18.41
N PRO A 132 -22.48 -38.14 -17.53
CA PRO A 132 -22.15 -39.52 -17.84
C PRO A 132 -23.15 -40.03 -18.89
N SER A 133 -22.62 -40.61 -19.97
CA SER A 133 -23.38 -41.45 -20.89
C SER A 133 -24.07 -42.54 -20.08
N ARG A 134 -25.40 -42.45 -19.98
CA ARG A 134 -26.23 -43.42 -19.28
C ARG A 134 -26.35 -44.68 -20.14
N ASN A 135 -25.32 -45.53 -20.15
CA ASN A 135 -25.37 -46.90 -20.64
C ASN A 135 -24.64 -47.85 -19.67
N THR A 136 -25.46 -48.61 -18.94
CA THR A 136 -25.33 -49.99 -18.44
C THR A 136 -24.00 -50.59 -17.93
N SER A 137 -24.14 -51.16 -16.73
CA SER A 137 -23.53 -52.37 -16.11
C SER A 137 -22.14 -52.34 -15.43
N GLU A 138 -22.24 -52.40 -14.09
CA GLU A 138 -21.54 -53.23 -13.09
C GLU A 138 -20.18 -52.82 -12.45
N PRO A 139 -19.97 -53.18 -11.15
CA PRO A 139 -19.07 -52.48 -10.23
C PRO A 139 -17.84 -53.31 -9.83
N THR A 140 -16.68 -52.68 -9.62
CA THR A 140 -15.60 -53.27 -8.80
C THR A 140 -14.67 -52.17 -8.24
N PRO A 141 -14.11 -52.33 -7.02
CA PRO A 141 -13.59 -51.21 -6.23
C PRO A 141 -12.06 -51.11 -6.27
N ALA A 142 -11.52 -49.90 -6.16
CA ALA A 142 -10.15 -49.67 -5.72
C ALA A 142 -10.01 -48.35 -4.96
N ARG A 143 -9.22 -48.42 -3.89
CA ARG A 143 -8.98 -47.44 -2.82
C ARG A 143 -8.25 -46.15 -3.31
N PRO A 144 -8.26 -45.09 -2.50
CA PRO A 144 -7.82 -43.74 -2.89
C PRO A 144 -6.32 -43.51 -2.60
N GLU A 145 -5.67 -42.74 -3.46
CA GLU A 145 -4.45 -42.00 -3.13
C GLU A 145 -4.72 -40.50 -3.32
N GLU A 146 -4.36 -39.76 -2.27
CA GLU A 146 -4.66 -38.36 -2.04
C GLU A 146 -3.61 -37.47 -2.73
N GLU A 147 -4.04 -36.62 -3.67
CA GLU A 147 -3.33 -35.36 -3.97
C GLU A 147 -4.17 -34.20 -3.43
N ALA A 148 -3.83 -33.72 -2.24
CA ALA A 148 -4.42 -32.52 -1.66
C ALA A 148 -3.63 -31.28 -2.09
N SER A 149 -4.05 -30.67 -3.20
CA SER A 149 -3.69 -29.31 -3.57
C SER A 149 -4.31 -28.32 -2.58
N LEU A 150 -3.46 -27.54 -1.92
CA LEU A 150 -3.71 -26.77 -0.69
C LEU A 150 -4.57 -25.49 -0.87
N PHE A 151 -5.33 -25.36 -1.96
CA PHE A 151 -6.13 -24.16 -2.26
C PHE A 151 -7.65 -24.38 -2.33
N ASP A 152 -8.15 -25.59 -2.09
CA ASP A 152 -9.59 -25.85 -2.08
C ASP A 152 -10.12 -26.00 -0.65
N THR A 153 -10.33 -24.87 0.03
CA THR A 153 -11.02 -24.86 1.33
C THR A 153 -12.51 -24.62 1.13
N ALA A 154 -13.24 -25.73 0.92
CA ALA A 154 -14.68 -25.78 1.14
C ALA A 154 -15.10 -27.15 1.70
N VAL A 155 -14.71 -27.45 2.95
CA VAL A 155 -15.43 -28.48 3.73
C VAL A 155 -16.58 -27.80 4.46
N VAL A 156 -17.71 -27.70 3.77
CA VAL A 156 -19.01 -27.56 4.42
C VAL A 156 -19.38 -28.93 4.96
N ARG A 157 -19.40 -29.08 6.29
CA ARG A 157 -20.06 -30.20 6.96
C ARG A 157 -21.56 -30.14 6.61
N SER A 158 -22.07 -31.21 6.04
CA SER A 158 -23.48 -31.38 5.66
C SER A 158 -24.41 -31.27 6.87
N PRO A 159 -25.47 -30.45 6.83
CA PRO A 159 -26.68 -30.71 7.60
C PRO A 159 -27.71 -31.44 6.72
N LEU A 160 -28.42 -32.37 7.34
CA LEU A 160 -29.56 -33.13 6.80
C LEU A 160 -30.64 -32.26 6.13
N PRO A 161 -31.46 -32.81 5.22
CA PRO A 161 -32.37 -32.04 4.39
C PRO A 161 -33.59 -31.59 5.22
N VAL A 162 -33.69 -30.29 5.50
CA VAL A 162 -34.94 -29.68 5.93
C VAL A 162 -35.54 -28.98 4.72
N SER A 163 -36.61 -29.58 4.19
CA SER A 163 -37.45 -29.00 3.16
C SER A 163 -38.01 -27.66 3.63
N GLY A 164 -37.53 -26.59 3.02
CA GLY A 164 -38.02 -25.24 3.25
C GLY A 164 -37.19 -24.30 2.39
N THR A 165 -37.63 -24.07 1.16
CA THR A 165 -37.11 -23.01 0.31
C THR A 165 -37.52 -21.67 0.91
N PRO A 166 -36.61 -20.82 1.44
CA PRO A 166 -36.89 -19.40 1.42
C PRO A 166 -36.65 -18.97 -0.02
N SER A 167 -37.73 -18.60 -0.70
CA SER A 167 -37.66 -17.80 -1.93
C SER A 167 -36.64 -16.71 -1.68
N ALA A 168 -35.51 -16.78 -2.38
CA ALA A 168 -34.47 -15.76 -2.33
C ALA A 168 -35.13 -14.48 -2.84
N SER A 169 -35.62 -13.70 -1.89
CA SER A 169 -36.17 -12.39 -2.09
C SER A 169 -35.11 -11.62 -2.86
N GLN A 170 -35.53 -11.02 -3.97
CA GLN A 170 -34.71 -10.21 -4.85
C GLN A 170 -33.82 -9.29 -4.00
N THR A 171 -32.57 -9.69 -3.77
CA THR A 171 -31.54 -8.73 -3.38
C THR A 171 -31.47 -7.81 -4.57
N MET A 172 -32.10 -6.63 -4.46
CA MET A 172 -31.95 -5.58 -5.46
C MET A 172 -30.45 -5.47 -5.70
N GLN A 173 -30.00 -5.84 -6.90
CA GLN A 173 -28.63 -5.69 -7.30
C GLN A 173 -28.41 -4.18 -7.36
N ILE A 174 -28.03 -3.58 -6.24
CA ILE A 174 -27.57 -2.20 -6.17
C ILE A 174 -26.36 -2.20 -7.08
N ALA A 175 -26.54 -1.73 -8.32
CA ALA A 175 -25.46 -1.61 -9.28
C ALA A 175 -24.33 -0.84 -8.57
N PRO A 176 -23.13 -1.41 -8.45
CA PRO A 176 -22.09 -0.89 -7.59
C PRO A 176 -21.90 0.60 -7.89
N GLY A 177 -22.05 1.42 -6.87
CA GLY A 177 -21.66 2.82 -6.97
C GLY A 177 -20.16 2.83 -7.20
N ILE A 178 -19.71 3.32 -8.36
CA ILE A 178 -18.29 3.64 -8.52
C ILE A 178 -18.07 4.95 -7.80
N THR A 179 -17.38 4.87 -6.67
CA THR A 179 -16.74 6.04 -6.07
C THR A 179 -15.35 6.10 -6.65
N PRO A 180 -14.99 7.14 -7.41
CA PRO A 180 -13.62 7.33 -7.86
C PRO A 180 -12.66 7.26 -6.67
N ALA A 181 -11.57 6.53 -6.84
CA ALA A 181 -10.56 6.39 -5.78
C ALA A 181 -9.78 7.70 -5.54
N THR A 182 -9.86 8.65 -6.47
CA THR A 182 -9.13 9.92 -6.37
C THR A 182 -9.97 11.07 -6.91
N SER A 183 -9.79 12.24 -6.31
CA SER A 183 -10.27 13.52 -6.82
C SER A 183 -9.46 14.04 -8.01
N LYS A 184 -8.58 13.25 -8.64
CA LYS A 184 -7.72 13.71 -9.74
C LYS A 184 -8.47 14.08 -11.02
N GLU A 185 -9.53 13.35 -11.35
CA GLU A 185 -10.38 13.69 -12.51
C GLU A 185 -11.16 14.99 -12.30
N PHE A 186 -11.28 15.38 -11.04
CA PHE A 186 -11.94 16.58 -10.58
C PHE A 186 -10.94 17.74 -10.47
N ALA A 187 -9.72 17.44 -10.00
CA ALA A 187 -8.59 18.34 -9.84
C ALA A 187 -8.02 18.80 -11.19
N SER A 188 -8.41 20.01 -11.60
CA SER A 188 -7.59 20.73 -12.58
C SER A 188 -6.24 20.91 -11.92
N GLY A 189 -5.15 20.34 -12.45
CA GLY A 189 -3.84 20.17 -11.81
C GLY A 189 -3.10 21.44 -11.33
N LYS A 190 -3.82 22.54 -11.13
CA LYS A 190 -3.45 23.83 -10.57
C LYS A 190 -3.83 23.99 -9.09
N THR A 191 -4.34 22.97 -8.40
CA THR A 191 -4.61 23.03 -6.95
C THR A 191 -3.30 22.95 -6.15
N HIS A 192 -2.47 23.98 -6.25
CA HIS A 192 -1.48 24.32 -5.24
C HIS A 192 -2.12 25.37 -4.33
N MET A 193 -3.11 24.94 -3.53
CA MET A 193 -3.69 25.79 -2.49
C MET A 193 -3.21 25.27 -1.15
N ALA A 194 -2.51 26.14 -0.42
CA ALA A 194 -1.70 25.92 0.77
C ALA A 194 -0.31 25.31 0.53
N GLU A 195 0.70 25.92 1.16
CA GLU A 195 2.03 25.36 1.30
C GLU A 195 1.88 24.05 2.08
N PRO A 196 2.24 22.90 1.49
CA PRO A 196 1.98 21.62 2.15
C PRO A 196 2.74 21.58 3.47
N ASP A 197 2.04 21.21 4.55
CA ASP A 197 2.68 20.81 5.81
C ASP A 197 3.39 19.47 5.56
N VAL A 198 4.62 19.58 5.05
CA VAL A 198 5.52 18.47 4.74
C VAL A 198 6.02 17.88 6.05
N PRO A 199 5.88 16.56 6.25
CA PRO A 199 6.38 15.91 7.46
C PRO A 199 7.89 16.13 7.62
N LYS A 200 8.32 16.30 8.88
CA LYS A 200 9.74 16.39 9.23
C LYS A 200 10.46 15.13 8.68
N PRO A 201 11.48 15.29 7.84
CA PRO A 201 12.18 14.15 7.29
C PRO A 201 13.05 13.49 8.34
N CYS A 202 13.24 12.19 8.14
CA CYS A 202 14.17 11.37 8.89
C CYS A 202 15.47 11.23 8.09
N PRO A 203 16.59 11.76 8.59
CA PRO A 203 17.87 11.70 7.89
C PRO A 203 18.35 10.26 7.64
N LEU A 204 18.13 9.35 8.59
CA LEU A 204 18.49 7.94 8.43
C LEU A 204 17.71 7.28 7.29
N TYR A 205 16.39 7.52 7.22
CA TYR A 205 15.56 6.99 6.14
C TYR A 205 16.04 7.52 4.78
N ALA A 206 16.23 8.84 4.66
CA ALA A 206 16.70 9.47 3.44
C ALA A 206 18.08 8.92 3.01
N HIS A 207 19.01 8.76 3.95
CA HIS A 207 20.34 8.20 3.72
C HIS A 207 20.29 6.77 3.17
N LEU A 208 19.47 5.90 3.78
CA LEU A 208 19.32 4.50 3.35
C LEU A 208 18.62 4.41 1.99
N ASN A 209 17.53 5.15 1.80
CA ASN A 209 16.81 5.19 0.52
C ASN A 209 17.70 5.72 -0.62
N SER A 210 18.54 6.74 -0.36
CA SER A 210 19.50 7.25 -1.37
C SER A 210 20.55 6.23 -1.81
N ARG A 211 20.77 5.17 -1.01
CA ARG A 211 21.69 4.06 -1.29
C ARG A 211 21.00 2.83 -1.88
N GLY A 212 19.71 2.93 -2.22
CA GLY A 212 18.94 1.85 -2.83
C GLY A 212 18.44 0.79 -1.85
N TYR A 213 18.46 1.07 -0.54
CA TYR A 213 17.83 0.19 0.44
C TYR A 213 16.32 0.38 0.43
N PHE A 214 15.62 -0.75 0.50
CA PHE A 214 14.17 -0.79 0.70
C PHE A 214 13.88 -0.86 2.19
N MET A 215 12.82 -0.19 2.63
CA MET A 215 12.44 -0.15 4.04
C MET A 215 10.95 -0.43 4.20
N THR A 216 10.60 -1.16 5.25
CA THR A 216 9.21 -1.33 5.71
C THR A 216 9.12 -0.98 7.19
N PRO A 217 7.92 -0.74 7.74
CA PRO A 217 7.78 -0.45 9.17
C PRO A 217 8.39 -1.54 10.06
N GLY A 218 9.24 -1.13 11.00
CA GLY A 218 9.97 -2.02 11.90
C GLY A 218 9.20 -2.46 13.15
N LEU A 219 7.99 -1.95 13.36
CA LEU A 219 7.22 -2.11 14.61
C LEU A 219 7.11 -3.58 15.06
N ARG A 220 6.89 -4.50 14.12
CA ARG A 220 6.78 -5.95 14.41
C ARG A 220 8.04 -6.54 15.06
N PHE A 221 9.20 -5.92 14.83
CA PHE A 221 10.49 -6.38 15.33
C PHE A 221 11.11 -5.42 16.36
N GLY A 222 10.38 -4.37 16.76
CA GLY A 222 10.81 -3.41 17.78
C GLY A 222 11.89 -2.42 17.33
N GLY A 223 11.84 -1.99 16.06
CA GLY A 223 12.65 -0.88 15.55
C GLY A 223 11.80 0.07 14.71
N ASN A 224 12.38 1.16 14.21
CA ASN A 224 11.67 2.08 13.31
C ASN A 224 11.45 1.45 11.94
N TYR A 225 12.46 0.78 11.38
CA TYR A 225 12.41 0.20 10.04
C TYR A 225 12.98 -1.22 9.99
N SER A 226 12.41 -2.08 9.16
CA SER A 226 13.10 -3.27 8.64
C SER A 226 13.77 -2.87 7.34
N VAL A 227 15.10 -3.05 7.24
CA VAL A 227 15.89 -2.58 6.10
C VAL A 227 16.35 -3.76 5.26
N TYR A 228 16.13 -3.67 3.96
CA TYR A 228 16.38 -4.70 2.97
C TYR A 228 17.39 -4.17 1.93
N PRO A 229 18.36 -4.99 1.49
CA PRO A 229 19.31 -4.60 0.45
C PRO A 229 18.69 -4.47 -0.95
N GLY A 230 17.42 -4.83 -1.10
CA GLY A 230 16.65 -4.75 -2.34
C GLY A 230 15.17 -5.02 -2.07
N ASP A 231 14.36 -5.19 -3.12
CA ASP A 231 12.89 -5.36 -2.97
C ASP A 231 12.54 -6.48 -1.97
N PRO A 232 11.67 -6.22 -0.97
CA PRO A 232 11.27 -7.21 0.04
C PRO A 232 10.65 -8.51 -0.50
N PHE A 233 10.21 -8.55 -1.76
CA PHE A 233 9.77 -9.79 -2.41
C PHE A 233 10.93 -10.69 -2.84
N ARG A 234 12.15 -10.17 -2.89
CA ARG A 234 13.37 -10.90 -3.31
C ARG A 234 14.37 -11.08 -2.18
N TYR A 235 14.37 -10.17 -1.20
CA TYR A 235 15.34 -10.15 -0.12
C TYR A 235 14.68 -10.24 1.25
N HIS A 236 15.37 -10.85 2.20
CA HIS A 236 15.04 -10.71 3.61
C HIS A 236 15.65 -9.41 4.16
N ALA A 237 15.04 -8.86 5.22
CA ALA A 237 15.62 -7.70 5.90
C ALA A 237 16.94 -8.12 6.57
N HIS A 238 17.99 -7.34 6.33
CA HIS A 238 19.31 -7.54 6.95
C HIS A 238 19.43 -6.79 8.27
N PHE A 239 18.77 -5.63 8.36
CA PHE A 239 18.87 -4.78 9.54
C PHE A 239 17.50 -4.45 10.12
N LEU A 240 17.49 -4.29 11.44
CA LEU A 240 16.47 -3.54 12.17
C LEU A 240 17.06 -2.17 12.46
N ALA A 241 16.48 -1.11 11.90
CA ALA A 241 17.03 0.24 12.00
C ALA A 241 16.24 1.14 12.94
N SER A 242 16.95 1.95 13.72
CA SER A 242 16.38 3.02 14.53
C SER A 242 17.13 4.34 14.32
N SER A 243 16.39 5.44 14.20
CA SER A 243 16.97 6.78 14.02
C SER A 243 17.15 7.45 15.37
N TYR A 244 18.30 8.11 15.56
CA TYR A 244 18.61 8.89 16.75
C TYR A 244 19.09 10.29 16.37
N GLY A 245 18.90 11.25 17.25
CA GLY A 245 19.58 12.54 17.18
C GLY A 245 21.10 12.38 17.37
N TRP A 246 21.89 13.33 16.86
CA TRP A 246 23.35 13.23 16.90
C TRP A 246 23.92 13.08 18.31
N ASP A 247 23.50 13.97 19.21
CA ASP A 247 23.89 13.98 20.63
C ASP A 247 22.80 13.38 21.52
N GLN A 248 21.87 12.61 20.94
CA GLN A 248 20.83 11.96 21.72
C GLN A 248 21.45 10.85 22.58
N GLU A 249 21.29 10.97 23.89
CA GLU A 249 21.67 9.89 24.81
C GLU A 249 20.83 8.64 24.54
N ILE A 250 21.51 7.51 24.34
CA ILE A 250 20.88 6.19 24.17
C ILE A 250 21.11 5.41 25.45
N THR A 251 20.02 4.98 26.10
CA THR A 251 20.16 4.16 27.30
C THR A 251 20.79 2.82 26.95
N LEU A 252 21.66 2.31 27.83
CA LEU A 252 22.32 1.01 27.60
C LEU A 252 21.29 -0.13 27.51
N LEU A 253 20.17 -0.01 28.23
CA LEU A 253 19.10 -1.00 28.18
C LEU A 253 18.38 -0.99 26.82
N ASP A 254 18.15 0.17 26.21
CA ASP A 254 17.59 0.24 24.86
C ASP A 254 18.54 -0.38 23.84
N LEU A 255 19.85 -0.12 23.97
CA LEU A 255 20.87 -0.70 23.11
C LEU A 255 20.89 -2.23 23.19
N VAL A 256 20.91 -2.77 24.41
CA VAL A 256 20.86 -4.22 24.66
C VAL A 256 19.52 -4.81 24.19
N GLY A 257 18.41 -4.12 24.43
CA GLY A 257 17.06 -4.52 24.03
C GLY A 257 16.93 -4.62 22.51
N SER A 258 17.30 -3.57 21.78
CA SER A 258 17.27 -3.55 20.32
C SER A 258 18.23 -4.57 19.71
N GLY A 259 19.44 -4.73 20.27
CA GLY A 259 20.39 -5.77 19.86
C GLY A 259 19.82 -7.18 20.04
N ARG A 260 19.16 -7.45 21.17
CA ARG A 260 18.47 -8.73 21.44
C ARG A 260 17.34 -8.98 20.44
N LEU A 261 16.50 -7.99 20.17
CA LEU A 261 15.38 -8.10 19.24
C LEU A 261 15.85 -8.36 17.79
N GLY A 262 16.90 -7.67 17.34
CA GLY A 262 17.52 -7.92 16.04
C GLY A 262 18.11 -9.32 15.93
N THR A 263 18.94 -9.71 16.90
CA THR A 263 19.63 -11.01 16.92
C THR A 263 18.65 -12.18 16.92
N ALA A 264 17.53 -12.07 17.67
CA ALA A 264 16.48 -13.09 17.72
C ALA A 264 15.88 -13.42 16.34
N VAL A 265 15.92 -12.47 15.40
CA VAL A 265 15.44 -12.65 14.02
C VAL A 265 16.56 -12.61 12.98
N LYS A 266 17.82 -12.83 13.41
CA LYS A 266 19.03 -12.85 12.56
C LYS A 266 19.22 -11.55 11.76
N LYS A 267 18.96 -10.40 12.38
CA LYS A 267 19.18 -9.07 11.80
C LYS A 267 20.18 -8.29 12.65
N GLY A 268 21.05 -7.52 11.99
CA GLY A 268 21.91 -6.56 12.68
C GLY A 268 21.07 -5.38 13.21
N PHE A 269 21.40 -4.85 14.38
CA PHE A 269 20.78 -3.61 14.86
C PHE A 269 21.51 -2.42 14.27
N LEU A 270 20.85 -1.69 13.37
CA LEU A 270 21.40 -0.49 12.74
C LEU A 270 20.90 0.75 13.48
N LEU A 271 21.80 1.64 13.85
CA LEU A 271 21.43 2.96 14.36
C LEU A 271 22.16 4.04 13.58
N GLY A 272 21.55 5.21 13.47
CA GLY A 272 22.20 6.33 12.80
C GLY A 272 21.56 7.67 13.11
N GLY A 273 22.36 8.71 12.85
CA GLY A 273 22.02 10.10 13.09
C GLY A 273 22.78 11.02 12.14
N GLN A 274 22.24 12.22 11.94
CA GLN A 274 22.85 13.24 11.07
C GLN A 274 23.81 14.12 11.87
N LYS A 275 25.04 14.31 11.38
CA LYS A 275 25.99 15.26 11.95
C LYS A 275 25.41 16.69 11.86
N PRO A 276 25.46 17.51 12.92
CA PRO A 276 25.14 18.92 12.85
C PRO A 276 26.06 19.61 11.83
N GLU A 277 25.50 20.52 11.04
CA GLU A 277 26.33 21.39 10.19
C GLU A 277 27.11 22.36 11.09
N GLU A 278 28.38 22.60 10.76
CA GLU A 278 29.21 23.54 11.52
C GLU A 278 28.65 24.96 11.37
N GLY A 279 27.93 25.43 12.39
CA GLY A 279 27.35 26.78 12.46
C GLY A 279 25.88 26.86 12.88
N THR A 280 25.14 25.75 12.87
CA THR A 280 23.77 25.69 13.38
C THR A 280 23.78 25.23 14.83
N ALA A 281 23.65 26.18 15.74
CA ALA A 281 23.54 25.91 17.18
C ALA A 281 22.38 24.95 17.47
N ALA A 282 22.57 24.11 18.51
CA ALA A 282 21.77 22.95 18.89
C ALA A 282 20.31 23.19 19.30
N ASP A 283 19.77 24.39 19.11
CA ASP A 283 18.39 24.74 19.42
C ASP A 283 17.80 25.54 18.26
N THR A 284 17.04 24.86 17.40
CA THR A 284 15.82 25.43 16.81
C THR A 284 15.11 24.35 16.01
N ASP A 285 13.81 24.24 16.26
CA ASP A 285 12.81 23.69 15.34
C ASP A 285 12.77 24.53 14.04
N ALA A 286 13.89 24.56 13.34
CA ALA A 286 13.98 25.19 12.04
C ALA A 286 13.19 24.33 11.07
N HIS A 287 12.14 24.91 10.50
CA HIS A 287 11.51 24.46 9.27
C HIS A 287 12.59 24.31 8.20
N ALA A 288 13.22 23.14 8.16
CA ALA A 288 14.21 22.78 7.17
C ALA A 288 13.48 22.54 5.84
N THR A 289 13.22 23.65 5.15
CA THR A 289 12.81 23.71 3.74
C THR A 289 14.01 23.56 2.80
N GLY A 290 15.15 23.08 3.32
CA GLY A 290 16.40 22.89 2.59
C GLY A 290 16.51 21.50 1.99
N ASP A 291 17.05 21.45 0.78
CA ASP A 291 17.46 20.26 0.03
C ASP A 291 18.22 19.27 0.93
N TRP A 292 17.65 18.10 1.23
CA TRP A 292 18.25 17.07 2.11
C TRP A 292 19.45 16.35 1.47
N ALA A 293 19.84 16.81 0.29
CA ALA A 293 21.03 16.39 -0.43
C ALA A 293 22.28 17.03 0.21
N GLY A 294 22.68 16.62 1.42
CA GLY A 294 23.97 17.11 1.93
C GLY A 294 24.42 16.73 3.34
N GLY A 295 23.53 16.29 4.24
CA GLY A 295 23.94 15.99 5.62
C GLY A 295 24.83 14.74 5.74
N ASP A 296 25.96 14.84 6.44
CA ASP A 296 26.80 13.68 6.80
C ASP A 296 26.06 12.82 7.85
N VAL A 297 25.38 11.78 7.39
CA VAL A 297 24.72 10.80 8.25
C VAL A 297 25.68 9.65 8.56
N ARG A 298 25.89 9.39 9.84
CA ARG A 298 26.66 8.23 10.31
C ARG A 298 25.73 7.13 10.75
N VAL A 299 26.13 5.91 10.40
CA VAL A 299 25.41 4.69 10.75
C VAL A 299 26.37 3.71 11.42
N PHE A 300 25.89 3.03 12.43
CA PHE A 300 26.60 1.97 13.14
C PHE A 300 25.73 0.72 13.10
N CYS A 301 26.36 -0.44 12.88
CA CYS A 301 25.71 -1.74 13.06
C CYS A 301 26.24 -2.34 14.37
N ILE A 302 25.32 -2.80 15.21
CA ILE A 302 25.62 -3.45 16.48
C ILE A 302 25.13 -4.88 16.39
N GLU A 303 26.04 -5.79 16.71
CA GLU A 303 25.81 -7.21 16.71
C GLU A 303 26.34 -7.80 18.02
N TRP A 304 25.73 -8.91 18.44
CA TRP A 304 26.15 -9.60 19.65
C TRP A 304 27.47 -10.33 19.40
N ALA A 305 28.53 -9.88 20.06
CA ALA A 305 29.84 -10.53 20.01
C ALA A 305 29.84 -11.73 20.97
N GLY A 306 29.49 -12.92 20.49
CA GLY A 306 29.53 -14.15 21.30
C GLY A 306 28.53 -15.24 20.90
N MET A 307 28.34 -15.50 19.61
CA MET A 307 27.73 -16.75 19.13
C MET A 307 28.79 -17.83 18.97
#